data_AF-A0A8C7THM4-F1
#
_entry.id   AF-A0A8C7THM4-F1
#
_cell.length_a   1.000
_cell.length_b   1.000
_cell.length_c   1.000
_cell.angle_alpha   90.00
_cell.angle_beta   90.00
_cell.angle_gamma   90.00
#
_symmetry.space_group_name_H-M   'P 1'
#
loop_
_entity.id
_entity.type
_entity.pdbx_description
1 polymer ?
#
loop_
_entity_poly.entity_id
_entity_poly.type
_entity_poly.pdbx_seq_one_letter_code
_entity_poly.pdbx_strand_id
1 'polypeptide(L)'
;MEETGETAQEEIRHKGAKSSGDNVEDQSNNATGDVSSLSSGHGNDSRRSDGAEPRRNRLLLFNKVMEKSLQKFISDASFHRFAQSFHPFYKKNPQVTENIHKQFIEDLQRTIQDDINKLIEEGELQCKLDELNKLEEAAKNSQDPAWRPSGVPEQDLCSFVTPYYLKQKAYLGRELKKILQENAVLAQRVQAGREGIAQTEQRIATAVDEWKAPAQTAFAEFQALSSSLCPPATFDV
;
A
#
# COMPACT_ATOMS: atom_id res chain seq x y z
N MET A 1 25.79 -21.41 -45.20
CA MET A 1 24.48 -22.05 -45.09
C MET A 1 24.11 -21.99 -43.62
N GLU A 2 23.78 -20.83 -43.05
CA GLU A 2 22.78 -19.84 -43.48
C GLU A 2 21.47 -20.51 -43.86
N GLU A 3 20.50 -20.46 -42.95
CA GLU A 3 19.22 -19.81 -43.27
C GLU A 3 18.58 -19.24 -42.01
N THR A 4 18.28 -17.95 -42.12
CA THR A 4 17.59 -17.03 -41.22
C THR A 4 16.08 -17.23 -41.26
N GLY A 5 15.40 -16.95 -40.15
CA GLY A 5 13.94 -16.84 -40.10
C GLY A 5 13.50 -15.84 -39.03
N GLU A 6 13.48 -14.55 -39.42
CA GLU A 6 12.77 -13.47 -38.73
C GLU A 6 11.25 -13.63 -38.86
N THR A 7 10.51 -13.34 -37.80
CA THR A 7 9.14 -12.81 -37.91
C THR A 7 8.89 -11.78 -36.82
N ALA A 8 8.42 -10.62 -37.25
CA ALA A 8 8.17 -9.41 -36.49
C ALA A 8 6.68 -9.22 -36.15
N GLN A 9 6.43 -8.21 -35.30
CA GLN A 9 5.21 -7.40 -35.10
C GLN A 9 4.01 -8.03 -34.36
N GLU A 10 3.57 -7.37 -33.28
CA GLU A 10 2.43 -6.43 -33.37
C GLU A 10 2.36 -5.47 -32.16
N GLU A 11 2.32 -4.18 -32.47
CA GLU A 11 2.33 -3.03 -31.56
C GLU A 11 0.90 -2.45 -31.52
N ILE A 12 0.20 -2.55 -30.37
CA ILE A 12 -1.15 -1.98 -30.24
C ILE A 12 -1.07 -0.55 -29.68
N ARG A 13 -1.37 0.38 -30.58
CA ARG A 13 -1.50 1.82 -30.39
C ARG A 13 -2.92 2.17 -29.92
N HIS A 14 -3.08 2.82 -28.77
CA HIS A 14 -4.31 3.57 -28.44
C HIS A 14 -3.99 5.01 -28.04
N LYS A 15 -4.46 5.94 -28.86
CA LYS A 15 -4.45 7.39 -28.65
C LYS A 15 -5.79 7.83 -28.04
N GLY A 16 -5.70 8.61 -26.96
CA GLY A 16 -6.37 9.90 -26.84
C GLY A 16 -7.76 9.95 -26.19
N ALA A 17 -7.82 10.56 -25.01
CA ALA A 17 -8.79 11.62 -24.71
C ALA A 17 -8.30 12.51 -23.56
N LYS A 18 -8.17 13.81 -23.85
CA LYS A 18 -7.95 14.92 -22.91
C LYS A 18 -9.32 15.33 -22.36
N SER A 19 -9.44 15.57 -21.05
CA SER A 19 -10.42 16.50 -20.46
C SER A 19 -9.87 16.90 -19.09
N SER A 20 -9.23 18.07 -18.99
CA SER A 20 -9.82 19.30 -18.44
C SER A 20 -10.37 19.08 -17.03
N GLY A 21 -9.57 19.53 -16.06
CA GLY A 21 -10.00 19.67 -14.68
C GLY A 21 -10.94 20.84 -14.51
N ASP A 22 -11.78 20.73 -13.49
CA ASP A 22 -12.31 21.88 -12.77
C ASP A 22 -12.34 21.53 -11.28
N ASN A 23 -11.66 22.38 -10.52
CA ASN A 23 -11.79 22.52 -9.07
C ASN A 23 -13.16 23.12 -8.78
N VAL A 24 -13.90 22.53 -7.83
CA VAL A 24 -14.95 23.26 -7.12
C VAL A 24 -14.64 23.18 -5.63
N GLU A 25 -14.27 24.35 -5.12
CA GLU A 25 -14.16 24.68 -3.72
C GLU A 25 -15.52 24.54 -3.05
N ASP A 26 -15.58 23.85 -1.90
CA ASP A 26 -16.72 23.91 -1.00
C ASP A 26 -16.29 24.68 0.25
N GLN A 27 -16.49 25.99 0.21
CA GLN A 27 -16.44 26.87 1.38
C GLN A 27 -17.88 27.06 1.87
N SER A 28 -18.19 26.45 3.02
CA SER A 28 -19.33 26.84 3.84
C SER A 28 -18.79 27.33 5.18
N ASN A 29 -18.68 28.65 5.30
CA ASN A 29 -18.55 29.35 6.57
C ASN A 29 -19.91 29.96 6.92
N ASN A 30 -20.41 29.71 8.13
CA ASN A 30 -21.08 30.73 8.95
C ASN A 30 -21.42 30.22 10.35
N ALA A 31 -20.95 30.97 11.36
CA ALA A 31 -21.73 31.52 12.48
C ALA A 31 -20.79 31.73 13.69
N THR A 32 -20.19 32.92 13.82
CA THR A 32 -20.60 34.01 14.73
C THR A 32 -20.86 33.60 16.18
N GLY A 33 -19.91 33.97 17.05
CA GLY A 33 -20.02 34.00 18.50
C GLY A 33 -19.01 35.00 19.05
N ASP A 34 -19.43 36.27 19.12
CA ASP A 34 -18.71 37.43 19.64
C ASP A 34 -18.81 37.46 21.17
N VAL A 35 -17.69 37.52 21.89
CA VAL A 35 -17.63 38.06 23.27
C VAL A 35 -16.30 38.77 23.47
N SER A 36 -16.42 40.05 23.84
CA SER A 36 -15.34 41.02 23.95
C SER A 36 -14.71 41.09 25.36
N SER A 37 -13.47 41.61 25.38
CA SER A 37 -12.86 42.48 26.42
C SER A 37 -11.89 41.89 27.47
N LEU A 38 -10.59 42.04 27.15
CA LEU A 38 -9.47 42.61 27.94
C LEU A 38 -9.47 42.52 29.48
N SER A 39 -8.43 41.88 30.06
CA SER A 39 -7.43 42.57 30.91
C SER A 39 -6.34 41.63 31.47
N SER A 40 -5.16 42.23 31.65
CA SER A 40 -4.10 41.92 32.62
C SER A 40 -3.27 40.63 32.49
N GLY A 41 -2.05 40.82 31.98
CA GLY A 41 -0.87 40.80 32.86
C GLY A 41 -0.13 39.47 33.07
N HIS A 42 1.12 39.45 32.60
CA HIS A 42 2.26 38.67 33.09
C HIS A 42 2.28 37.16 32.84
N GLY A 43 3.17 36.76 31.94
CA GLY A 43 3.56 35.35 31.75
C GLY A 43 4.32 35.15 30.45
N ASN A 44 5.36 35.97 30.22
CA ASN A 44 6.28 35.80 29.10
C ASN A 44 7.16 34.58 29.38
N ASP A 45 6.78 33.41 28.85
CA ASP A 45 7.75 32.35 28.55
C ASP A 45 7.22 31.48 27.40
N SER A 46 6.90 32.14 26.28
CA SER A 46 6.98 31.49 24.97
C SER A 46 8.45 31.14 24.75
N ARG A 47 8.86 29.96 25.23
CA ARG A 47 10.10 29.32 24.78
C ARG A 47 9.98 29.19 23.28
N ARG A 48 10.66 30.14 22.66
CA ARG A 48 11.00 30.26 21.26
C ARG A 48 11.11 28.88 20.64
N SER A 49 10.33 28.67 19.60
CA SER A 49 10.69 27.83 18.48
C SER A 49 11.96 28.42 17.86
N ASP A 50 13.09 28.23 18.54
CA ASP A 50 14.40 28.66 18.09
C ASP A 50 15.10 27.46 17.43
N GLY A 51 15.48 27.66 16.17
CA GLY A 51 16.52 26.91 15.49
C GLY A 51 16.26 25.43 15.27
N ALA A 52 15.97 25.08 14.01
CA ALA A 52 16.33 23.77 13.48
C ALA A 52 17.87 23.63 13.46
N GLU A 53 18.49 23.45 14.63
CA GLU A 53 19.83 22.89 14.71
C GLU A 53 19.76 21.42 14.27
N PRO A 54 20.76 20.89 13.54
CA PRO A 54 20.82 19.47 13.21
C PRO A 54 21.04 18.69 14.51
N ARG A 55 19.92 18.30 15.14
CA ARG A 55 19.82 17.90 16.54
C ARG A 55 20.64 16.69 16.97
N ARG A 56 21.37 16.02 16.07
CA ARG A 56 22.33 14.94 16.35
C ARG A 56 23.01 14.49 15.05
N ASN A 57 24.16 15.07 14.71
CA ASN A 57 25.02 14.44 13.73
C ASN A 57 25.71 13.24 14.41
N ARG A 58 25.06 12.07 14.31
CA ARG A 58 25.52 10.83 14.97
C ARG A 58 26.86 10.37 14.41
N LEU A 59 27.16 10.66 13.15
CA LEU A 59 28.47 10.38 12.55
C LEU A 59 29.56 11.24 13.18
N LEU A 60 29.31 12.54 13.41
CA LEU A 60 30.26 13.40 14.13
C LEU A 60 30.50 12.91 15.55
N LEU A 61 29.44 12.43 16.24
CA LEU A 61 29.60 11.83 17.57
C LEU A 61 30.44 10.54 17.50
N PHE A 62 30.17 9.67 16.52
CA PHE A 62 30.94 8.46 16.28
C PHE A 62 32.42 8.79 16.05
N ASN A 63 32.72 9.68 15.10
CA ASN A 63 34.09 10.12 14.78
C ASN A 63 34.80 10.66 16.02
N LYS A 64 34.13 11.49 16.82
CA LYS A 64 34.68 12.05 18.07
C LYS A 64 34.97 10.97 19.11
N VAL A 65 34.12 9.95 19.25
CA VAL A 65 34.33 8.84 20.18
C VAL A 65 35.50 7.97 19.71
N MET A 66 35.58 7.68 18.41
CA MET A 66 36.65 6.89 17.82
C MET A 66 38.01 7.58 17.94
N GLU A 67 38.07 8.88 17.63
CA GLU A 67 39.28 9.69 17.76
C GLU A 67 39.78 9.71 19.20
N LYS A 68 38.90 9.98 20.18
CA LYS A 68 39.28 9.95 21.60
C LYS A 68 39.75 8.58 22.06
N SER A 69 39.11 7.51 21.57
CA SER A 69 39.50 6.14 21.92
C SER A 69 40.88 5.80 21.36
N LEU A 70 41.18 6.21 20.12
CA LEU A 70 42.49 6.04 19.51
C LEU A 70 43.56 6.86 20.25
N GLN A 71 43.29 8.11 20.58
CA GLN A 71 44.21 8.94 21.37
C GLN A 71 44.54 8.29 22.73
N LYS A 72 43.54 7.74 23.42
CA LYS A 72 43.75 7.04 24.69
C LYS A 72 44.62 5.78 24.49
N PHE A 73 44.31 4.98 23.46
CA PHE A 73 45.08 3.79 23.13
C PHE A 73 46.55 4.10 22.81
N ILE A 74 46.81 5.14 22.01
CA ILE A 74 48.17 5.59 21.70
C ILE A 74 48.90 6.12 22.95
N SER A 75 48.19 6.81 23.84
CA SER A 75 48.77 7.29 25.10
C SER A 75 49.28 6.15 25.98
N ASP A 76 48.56 5.02 26.00
CA ASP A 76 48.99 3.82 26.74
C ASP A 76 50.26 3.18 26.12
N ALA A 77 50.45 3.33 24.82
CA ALA A 77 51.65 2.91 24.07
C ALA A 77 52.81 3.93 24.14
N SER A 78 52.92 4.69 25.25
CA SER A 78 53.96 5.71 25.45
C SER A 78 55.40 5.22 25.23
N PHE A 79 56.28 6.12 24.80
CA PHE A 79 57.71 5.84 24.61
C PHE A 79 58.38 5.33 25.88
N HIS A 80 58.00 5.85 27.06
CA HIS A 80 58.54 5.39 28.34
C HIS A 80 58.35 3.88 28.55
N ARG A 81 57.12 3.37 28.32
CA ARG A 81 56.82 1.93 28.44
C ARG A 81 57.57 1.11 27.39
N PHE A 82 57.69 1.64 26.17
CA PHE A 82 58.44 1.00 25.09
C PHE A 82 59.93 0.88 25.43
N ALA A 83 60.58 1.98 25.83
CA ALA A 83 61.98 2.02 26.20
C ALA A 83 62.29 1.18 27.46
N GLN A 84 61.37 1.13 28.42
CA GLN A 84 61.51 0.25 29.59
C GLN A 84 61.46 -1.23 29.20
N SER A 85 60.55 -1.61 28.29
CA SER A 85 60.42 -2.99 27.81
C SER A 85 61.60 -3.44 26.95
N PHE A 86 62.17 -2.52 26.17
CA PHE A 86 63.35 -2.76 25.32
C PHE A 86 64.62 -2.11 25.87
N HIS A 87 64.78 -2.10 27.20
CA HIS A 87 65.87 -1.39 27.88
C HIS A 87 67.29 -1.71 27.39
N PRO A 88 67.67 -2.98 27.13
CA PRO A 88 69.01 -3.30 26.62
C PRO A 88 69.31 -2.69 25.25
N PHE A 89 68.28 -2.51 24.41
CA PHE A 89 68.41 -1.89 23.09
C PHE A 89 68.46 -0.37 23.19
N TYR A 90 67.57 0.22 24.00
CA TYR A 90 67.56 1.65 24.28
C TYR A 90 68.91 2.15 24.81
N LYS A 91 69.52 1.43 25.76
CA LYS A 91 70.83 1.80 26.32
C LYS A 91 71.94 1.85 25.27
N LYS A 92 71.86 1.02 24.22
CA LYS A 92 72.86 0.97 23.15
C LYS A 92 72.64 2.08 22.11
N ASN A 93 71.40 2.29 21.69
CA ASN A 93 71.05 3.26 20.64
C ASN A 93 69.75 4.01 20.98
N PRO A 94 69.80 5.07 21.80
CA PRO A 94 68.61 5.81 22.22
C PRO A 94 67.86 6.44 21.04
N GLN A 95 68.60 7.07 20.12
CA GLN A 95 68.06 7.76 18.94
C GLN A 95 67.34 6.81 17.99
N VAL A 96 67.92 5.63 17.72
CA VAL A 96 67.30 4.61 16.86
C VAL A 96 66.01 4.07 17.51
N THR A 97 66.04 3.86 18.83
CA THR A 97 64.88 3.37 19.58
C THR A 97 63.72 4.38 19.57
N GLU A 98 64.02 5.67 19.70
CA GLU A 98 63.04 6.76 19.61
C GLU A 98 62.43 6.85 18.21
N ASN A 99 63.26 6.78 17.17
CA ASN A 99 62.79 6.79 15.78
C ASN A 99 61.88 5.59 15.46
N ILE A 100 62.23 4.38 15.93
CA ILE A 100 61.40 3.18 15.74
C ILE A 100 60.05 3.34 16.43
N HIS A 101 60.02 3.83 17.68
CA HIS A 101 58.77 4.03 18.41
C HIS A 101 57.88 5.07 17.73
N LYS A 102 58.47 6.20 17.30
CA LYS A 102 57.74 7.24 16.56
C LYS A 102 57.12 6.68 15.28
N GLN A 103 57.90 5.97 14.47
CA GLN A 103 57.40 5.34 13.23
C GLN A 103 56.28 4.35 13.52
N PHE A 104 56.44 3.50 14.54
CA PHE A 104 55.44 2.55 14.97
C PHE A 104 54.11 3.22 15.34
N ILE A 105 54.15 4.31 16.13
CA ILE A 105 52.94 5.03 16.54
C ILE A 105 52.28 5.73 15.34
N GLU A 106 53.05 6.37 14.47
CA GLU A 106 52.53 7.02 13.26
C GLU A 106 51.86 6.03 12.32
N ASP A 107 52.50 4.88 12.07
CA ASP A 107 51.94 3.83 11.22
C ASP A 107 50.70 3.20 11.85
N LEU A 108 50.74 2.90 13.16
CA LEU A 108 49.60 2.34 13.89
C LEU A 108 48.39 3.27 13.85
N GLN A 109 48.60 4.56 14.13
CA GLN A 109 47.53 5.55 14.12
C GLN A 109 46.95 5.73 12.71
N ARG A 110 47.80 5.80 11.68
CA ARG A 110 47.38 5.94 10.29
C ARG A 110 46.56 4.73 9.85
N THR A 111 47.08 3.51 10.07
CA THR A 111 46.37 2.28 9.66
C THR A 111 45.02 2.14 10.34
N ILE A 112 44.93 2.40 11.65
CA ILE A 112 43.64 2.33 12.36
C ILE A 112 42.66 3.39 11.83
N GLN A 113 43.13 4.61 11.56
CA GLN A 113 42.28 5.68 11.03
C GLN A 113 41.78 5.36 9.62
N ASP A 114 42.64 4.82 8.76
CA ASP A 114 42.30 4.39 7.41
C ASP A 114 41.28 3.25 7.45
N ASP A 115 41.46 2.26 8.33
CA ASP A 115 40.52 1.16 8.53
C ASP A 115 39.15 1.64 9.03
N ILE A 116 39.12 2.59 9.97
CA ILE A 116 37.86 3.19 10.44
C ILE A 116 37.15 3.93 9.30
N ASN A 117 37.87 4.72 8.52
CA ASN A 117 37.30 5.43 7.38
C ASN A 117 36.75 4.46 6.34
N LYS A 118 37.50 3.39 6.05
CA LYS A 118 37.07 2.32 5.15
C LYS A 118 35.79 1.64 5.64
N LEU A 119 35.68 1.35 6.94
CA LEU A 119 34.46 0.80 7.53
C LEU A 119 33.27 1.78 7.47
N ILE A 120 33.51 3.08 7.63
CA ILE A 120 32.48 4.12 7.48
C ILE A 120 31.94 4.13 6.04
N GLU A 121 32.84 4.06 5.06
CA GLU A 121 32.50 4.07 3.62
C GLU A 121 31.82 2.78 3.19
N GLU A 122 32.42 1.61 3.48
CA GLU A 122 31.88 0.29 3.14
C GLU A 122 30.51 0.04 3.77
N GLY A 123 30.32 0.50 5.01
CA GLY A 123 29.07 0.36 5.74
C GLY A 123 28.01 1.40 5.39
N GLU A 124 28.32 2.36 4.50
CA GLU A 124 27.50 3.54 4.20
C GLU A 124 26.98 4.21 5.49
N LEU A 125 27.84 4.29 6.51
CA LEU A 125 27.41 4.53 7.88
C LEU A 125 26.72 5.88 8.03
N GLN A 126 27.15 6.89 7.26
CA GLN A 126 26.51 8.20 7.21
C GLN A 126 25.03 8.07 6.81
N CYS A 127 24.74 7.40 5.70
CA CYS A 127 23.39 7.20 5.20
C CYS A 127 22.50 6.48 6.22
N LYS A 128 23.01 5.41 6.86
CA LYS A 128 22.28 4.64 7.88
C LYS A 128 21.97 5.48 9.12
N LEU A 129 22.94 6.25 9.61
CA LEU A 129 22.75 7.11 10.78
C LEU A 129 21.80 8.29 10.50
N ASP A 130 21.81 8.81 9.28
CA ASP A 130 20.88 9.85 8.82
C ASP A 130 19.45 9.30 8.63
N GLU A 131 19.30 8.08 8.11
CA GLU A 131 18.02 7.39 8.05
C GLU A 131 17.44 7.15 9.45
N LEU A 132 18.27 6.69 10.39
CA LEU A 132 17.87 6.54 11.79
C LEU A 132 17.46 7.88 12.42
N ASN A 133 18.03 9.01 11.98
CA ASN A 133 17.64 10.35 12.47
C ASN A 133 16.23 10.68 11.97
N LYS A 134 15.93 10.38 10.70
CA LYS A 134 14.59 10.55 10.11
C LYS A 134 13.55 9.68 10.81
N LEU A 135 13.89 8.41 11.09
CA LEU A 135 13.00 7.48 11.79
C LEU A 135 12.71 7.93 13.23
N GLU A 136 13.74 8.41 13.96
CA GLU A 136 13.55 8.94 15.31
C GLU A 136 12.62 10.17 15.31
N GLU A 137 12.84 11.12 14.39
CA GLU A 137 12.00 12.31 14.30
C GLU A 137 10.56 11.99 13.87
N ALA A 138 10.36 11.03 12.95
CA ALA A 138 9.02 10.57 12.55
C ALA A 138 8.26 9.91 13.71
N ALA A 139 8.97 9.21 14.60
CA ALA A 139 8.39 8.52 15.75
C ALA A 139 8.27 9.38 17.02
N LYS A 140 8.76 10.64 17.00
CA LYS A 140 8.94 11.47 18.19
C LYS A 140 7.70 11.70 19.05
N ASN A 141 6.53 11.71 18.42
CA ASN A 141 5.24 11.93 19.08
C ASN A 141 4.45 10.62 19.31
N SER A 142 5.00 9.47 18.91
CA SER A 142 4.38 8.17 19.15
C SER A 142 4.46 7.84 20.63
N GLN A 143 3.31 7.68 21.28
CA GLN A 143 3.22 7.19 22.66
C GLN A 143 3.24 5.66 22.72
N ASP A 144 2.97 5.00 21.61
CA ASP A 144 2.94 3.54 21.53
C ASP A 144 4.35 2.94 21.63
N PRO A 145 4.49 1.80 22.33
CA PRO A 145 5.75 1.08 22.36
C PRO A 145 6.12 0.65 20.94
N ALA A 146 7.37 0.87 20.57
CA ALA A 146 7.87 0.47 19.26
C ALA A 146 7.79 -1.05 19.09
N TRP A 147 7.32 -1.51 17.93
CA TRP A 147 7.23 -2.93 17.61
C TRP A 147 8.60 -3.62 17.74
N ARG A 148 8.58 -4.85 18.24
CA ARG A 148 9.74 -5.74 18.34
C ARG A 148 9.30 -7.11 17.81
N PRO A 149 10.17 -7.84 17.08
CA PRO A 149 9.89 -9.22 16.72
C PRO A 149 9.52 -10.02 17.96
N SER A 150 8.41 -10.74 17.90
CA SER A 150 7.93 -11.57 19.01
C SER A 150 8.84 -12.79 19.24
N GLY A 151 9.63 -13.16 18.23
CA GLY A 151 10.38 -14.42 18.19
C GLY A 151 9.55 -15.59 17.63
N VAL A 152 8.29 -15.34 17.28
CA VAL A 152 7.39 -16.30 16.63
C VAL A 152 7.12 -15.84 15.19
N PRO A 153 7.76 -16.45 14.19
CA PRO A 153 7.69 -15.98 12.80
C PRO A 153 6.26 -15.87 12.26
N GLU A 154 5.38 -16.80 12.63
CA GLU A 154 3.98 -16.81 12.20
C GLU A 154 3.23 -15.57 12.70
N GLN A 155 3.47 -15.16 13.94
CA GLN A 155 2.83 -13.99 14.53
C GLN A 155 3.34 -12.70 13.88
N ASP A 156 4.65 -12.59 13.68
CA ASP A 156 5.28 -11.43 13.06
C ASP A 156 4.83 -11.27 11.60
N LEU A 157 4.73 -12.38 10.86
CA LEU A 157 4.20 -12.40 9.50
C LEU A 157 2.72 -12.04 9.48
N CYS A 158 1.90 -12.62 10.37
CA CYS A 158 0.48 -12.30 10.48
C CYS A 158 0.27 -10.80 10.69
N SER A 159 1.05 -10.16 11.57
CA SER A 159 0.98 -8.71 11.80
C SER A 159 1.26 -7.91 10.52
N PHE A 160 2.25 -8.34 9.72
CA PHE A 160 2.60 -7.70 8.45
C PHE A 160 1.53 -7.87 7.36
N VAL A 161 0.95 -9.07 7.21
CA VAL A 161 0.00 -9.37 6.12
C VAL A 161 -1.43 -8.93 6.42
N THR A 162 -1.81 -8.79 7.70
CA THR A 162 -3.19 -8.46 8.12
C THR A 162 -3.77 -7.21 7.43
N PRO A 163 -3.05 -6.07 7.32
CA PRO A 163 -3.57 -4.88 6.65
C PRO A 163 -3.98 -5.13 5.19
N TYR A 164 -3.24 -5.97 4.47
CA TYR A 164 -3.52 -6.30 3.07
C TYR A 164 -4.80 -7.15 2.94
N TYR A 165 -4.95 -8.17 3.78
CA TYR A 165 -6.16 -8.99 3.80
C TYR A 165 -7.40 -8.21 4.22
N LEU A 166 -7.26 -7.27 5.17
CA LEU A 166 -8.35 -6.38 5.55
C LEU A 166 -8.79 -5.49 4.37
N LYS A 167 -7.84 -4.95 3.61
CA LYS A 167 -8.14 -4.17 2.40
C LYS A 167 -8.85 -5.02 1.34
N GLN A 168 -8.40 -6.27 1.13
CA GLN A 168 -9.03 -7.20 0.20
C GLN A 168 -10.46 -7.57 0.65
N LYS A 169 -10.65 -7.87 1.92
CA LYS A 169 -11.97 -8.15 2.51
C LYS A 169 -12.93 -6.98 2.30
N ALA A 170 -12.47 -5.75 2.55
CA ALA A 170 -13.29 -4.55 2.36
C ALA A 170 -13.65 -4.32 0.88
N TYR A 171 -12.74 -4.63 -0.05
CA TYR A 171 -13.02 -4.58 -1.49
C TYR A 171 -14.08 -5.61 -1.90
N LEU A 172 -13.88 -6.89 -1.55
CA LEU A 172 -14.82 -7.96 -1.89
C LEU A 172 -16.20 -7.73 -1.30
N GLY A 173 -16.28 -7.21 -0.07
CA GLY A 173 -17.55 -6.86 0.57
C GLY A 173 -18.34 -5.80 -0.20
N ARG A 174 -17.65 -4.82 -0.81
CA ARG A 174 -18.28 -3.80 -1.65
C ARG A 174 -18.80 -4.40 -2.95
N GLU A 175 -18.00 -5.22 -3.62
CA GLU A 175 -18.43 -5.84 -4.89
C GLU A 175 -19.59 -6.82 -4.69
N LEU A 176 -19.55 -7.62 -3.63
CA LEU A 176 -20.64 -8.52 -3.30
C LEU A 176 -21.95 -7.76 -3.05
N LYS A 177 -21.88 -6.64 -2.31
CA LYS A 177 -23.06 -5.79 -2.05
C LYS A 177 -23.66 -5.26 -3.35
N LYS A 178 -22.81 -4.82 -4.28
CA LYS A 178 -23.23 -4.33 -5.60
C LYS A 178 -23.96 -5.43 -6.39
N ILE A 179 -23.36 -6.61 -6.49
CA ILE A 179 -23.97 -7.75 -7.21
C ILE A 179 -25.31 -8.14 -6.59
N LEU A 180 -25.42 -8.18 -5.26
CA LEU A 180 -26.67 -8.51 -4.58
C LEU A 180 -27.78 -7.48 -4.87
N GLN A 181 -27.45 -6.19 -4.93
CA GLN A 181 -28.40 -5.14 -5.28
C GLN A 181 -28.87 -5.27 -6.74
N GLU A 182 -27.95 -5.47 -7.67
CA GLU A 182 -28.29 -5.67 -9.09
C GLU A 182 -29.16 -6.92 -9.30
N ASN A 183 -28.81 -8.04 -8.65
CA ASN A 183 -29.59 -9.27 -8.70
C ASN A 183 -31.00 -9.10 -8.11
N ALA A 184 -31.17 -8.33 -7.03
CA ALA A 184 -32.48 -8.06 -6.47
C ALA A 184 -33.38 -7.29 -7.46
N VAL A 185 -32.82 -6.26 -8.12
CA VAL A 185 -33.54 -5.50 -9.15
C VAL A 185 -33.90 -6.38 -10.35
N LEU A 186 -32.96 -7.22 -10.80
CA LEU A 186 -33.21 -8.17 -11.90
C LEU A 186 -34.27 -9.19 -11.54
N ALA A 187 -34.24 -9.75 -10.31
CA ALA A 187 -35.24 -10.70 -9.84
C ALA A 187 -36.64 -10.09 -9.81
N GLN A 188 -36.78 -8.84 -9.33
CA GLN A 188 -38.05 -8.12 -9.37
C GLN A 188 -38.56 -7.93 -10.81
N ARG A 189 -37.67 -7.57 -11.74
CA ARG A 189 -38.04 -7.40 -13.15
C ARG A 189 -38.48 -8.71 -13.80
N VAL A 190 -37.80 -9.81 -13.50
CA VAL A 190 -38.18 -11.15 -13.98
C VAL A 190 -39.55 -11.55 -13.43
N GLN A 191 -39.79 -11.30 -12.14
CA GLN A 191 -41.08 -11.62 -11.51
C GLN A 191 -42.23 -10.84 -12.15
N ALA A 192 -42.08 -9.51 -12.30
CA ALA A 192 -43.07 -8.68 -12.99
C ALA A 192 -43.30 -9.14 -14.44
N GLY A 193 -42.24 -9.55 -15.14
CA GLY A 193 -42.34 -10.11 -16.49
C GLY A 193 -43.14 -11.42 -16.53
N ARG A 194 -42.90 -12.33 -15.58
CA ARG A 194 -43.64 -13.60 -15.46
C ARG A 194 -45.12 -13.36 -15.18
N GLU A 195 -45.45 -12.41 -14.31
CA GLU A 195 -46.83 -12.03 -14.01
C GLU A 195 -47.55 -11.47 -15.24
N GLY A 196 -46.88 -10.61 -16.02
CA GLY A 196 -47.42 -10.08 -17.27
C GLY A 196 -47.68 -11.17 -18.32
N ILE A 197 -46.79 -12.16 -18.44
CA ILE A 197 -46.97 -13.33 -19.31
C ILE A 197 -48.19 -14.14 -18.85
N ALA A 198 -48.27 -14.49 -17.57
CA ALA A 198 -49.37 -15.28 -17.02
C ALA A 198 -50.74 -14.59 -17.23
N GLN A 199 -50.81 -13.26 -17.05
CA GLN A 199 -52.03 -12.49 -17.33
C GLN A 199 -52.39 -12.53 -18.82
N THR A 200 -51.40 -12.42 -19.70
CA THR A 200 -51.62 -12.47 -21.15
C THR A 200 -52.09 -13.86 -21.59
N GLU A 201 -51.48 -14.92 -21.08
CA GLU A 201 -51.89 -16.31 -21.30
C GLU A 201 -53.33 -16.54 -20.86
N GLN A 202 -53.72 -16.04 -19.67
CA GLN A 202 -55.09 -16.13 -19.19
C GLN A 202 -56.08 -15.42 -20.11
N ARG A 203 -55.76 -14.20 -20.57
CA ARG A 203 -56.61 -13.45 -21.50
C ARG A 203 -56.78 -14.17 -22.83
N ILE A 204 -55.71 -14.77 -23.35
CA ILE A 204 -55.76 -15.58 -24.58
C ILE A 204 -56.64 -16.81 -24.36
N ALA A 205 -56.48 -17.52 -23.24
CA ALA A 205 -57.31 -18.69 -22.93
C ALA A 205 -58.81 -18.33 -22.85
N THR A 206 -59.16 -17.26 -22.12
CA THR A 206 -60.54 -16.77 -22.04
C THR A 206 -61.09 -16.39 -23.41
N ALA A 207 -60.32 -15.65 -24.22
CA ALA A 207 -60.76 -15.33 -25.57
C ALA A 207 -60.97 -16.61 -26.40
N VAL A 208 -60.02 -17.55 -26.39
CA VAL A 208 -60.17 -18.82 -27.12
C VAL A 208 -61.44 -19.56 -26.69
N ASP A 209 -61.74 -19.64 -25.40
CA ASP A 209 -62.95 -20.28 -24.90
C ASP A 209 -64.23 -19.55 -25.34
N GLU A 210 -64.23 -18.21 -25.32
CA GLU A 210 -65.34 -17.37 -25.81
C GLU A 210 -65.66 -17.61 -27.29
N TRP A 211 -64.64 -17.72 -28.16
CA TRP A 211 -64.84 -17.95 -29.59
C TRP A 211 -65.19 -19.41 -29.92
N LYS A 212 -64.76 -20.36 -29.08
CA LYS A 212 -64.94 -21.80 -29.31
C LYS A 212 -66.39 -22.24 -29.23
N ALA A 213 -67.18 -21.71 -28.28
CA ALA A 213 -68.58 -22.09 -28.14
C ALA A 213 -69.46 -21.66 -29.35
N PRO A 214 -69.43 -20.40 -29.81
CA PRO A 214 -70.14 -19.98 -31.03
C PRO A 214 -69.68 -20.73 -32.28
N ALA A 215 -68.37 -20.98 -32.42
CA ALA A 215 -67.82 -21.72 -33.55
C ALA A 215 -68.31 -23.17 -33.59
N GLN A 216 -68.40 -23.84 -32.43
CA GLN A 216 -68.94 -25.20 -32.33
C GLN A 216 -70.44 -25.24 -32.62
N THR A 217 -71.21 -24.26 -32.11
CA THR A 217 -72.64 -24.14 -32.42
C THR A 217 -72.87 -23.92 -33.90
N ALA A 218 -72.17 -22.97 -34.52
CA ALA A 218 -72.26 -22.70 -35.95
C ALA A 218 -71.86 -23.93 -36.80
N PHE A 219 -70.84 -24.67 -36.38
CA PHE A 219 -70.43 -25.91 -37.04
C PHE A 219 -71.51 -27.01 -36.92
N ALA A 220 -72.11 -27.19 -35.74
CA ALA A 220 -73.18 -28.15 -35.53
C ALA A 220 -74.44 -27.80 -36.34
N GLU A 221 -74.80 -26.51 -36.40
CA GLU A 221 -75.90 -26.01 -37.25
C GLU A 221 -75.62 -26.28 -38.73
N PHE A 222 -74.41 -26.00 -39.21
CA PHE A 222 -74.00 -26.31 -40.58
C PHE A 222 -74.05 -27.82 -40.88
N GLN A 223 -73.61 -28.66 -39.96
CA GLN A 223 -73.65 -30.12 -40.10
C GLN A 223 -75.09 -30.66 -40.11
N ALA A 224 -75.98 -30.09 -39.31
CA ALA A 224 -77.40 -30.44 -39.32
C ALA A 224 -78.06 -30.05 -40.65
N LEU A 225 -77.76 -28.85 -41.17
CA LEU A 225 -78.24 -28.38 -42.47
C LEU A 225 -77.72 -29.25 -43.63
N SER A 226 -76.44 -29.60 -43.63
CA SER A 226 -75.85 -30.45 -44.68
C SER A 226 -76.41 -31.87 -44.65
N SER A 227 -76.63 -32.44 -43.46
CA SER A 227 -77.25 -33.77 -43.30
C SER A 227 -78.72 -33.78 -43.72
N SER A 228 -79.45 -32.67 -43.55
CA SER A 228 -80.82 -32.52 -44.07
C SER A 228 -80.89 -32.42 -45.60
N LEU A 229 -79.81 -32.01 -46.25
CA LEU A 229 -79.72 -31.84 -47.71
C LEU A 229 -79.20 -33.10 -48.43
N CYS A 230 -78.68 -34.08 -47.70
CA CYS A 230 -78.27 -35.39 -48.22
C CYS A 230 -79.25 -36.48 -47.77
N PRO A 231 -80.12 -37.03 -48.65
CA PRO A 231 -80.91 -38.21 -48.32
C PRO A 231 -79.98 -39.42 -48.08
N PRO A 232 -80.36 -40.38 -47.21
CA PRO A 232 -79.56 -41.58 -47.01
C PRO A 232 -79.45 -42.32 -48.34
N ALA A 233 -78.22 -42.64 -48.76
CA ALA A 233 -77.99 -43.47 -49.93
C ALA A 233 -78.47 -44.90 -49.63
N THR A 234 -79.76 -45.16 -49.84
CA THR A 234 -80.28 -46.50 -50.04
C THR A 234 -79.84 -46.96 -51.42
N PHE A 235 -78.70 -47.64 -51.50
CA PHE A 235 -78.43 -48.53 -52.62
C PHE A 235 -79.23 -49.80 -52.38
N ASP A 236 -80.43 -49.87 -52.95
CA ASP A 236 -81.11 -51.13 -53.20
C ASP A 236 -80.67 -51.67 -54.57
N VAL A 237 -80.27 -52.94 -54.54
CA VAL A 237 -79.85 -53.92 -55.58
C VAL A 237 -80.03 -53.53 -57.05
#